data_AF-A0AAU8QIG7-F1
#
_entry.id   AF-A0AAU8QIG7-F1
#
_cell.length_a   1.000
_cell.length_b   1.000
_cell.length_c   1.000
_cell.angle_alpha   90.00
_cell.angle_beta   90.00
_cell.angle_gamma   90.00
#
_symmetry.space_group_name_H-M   'P 1'
#
loop_
_entity.id
_entity.type
_entity.pdbx_description
1 polymer ?
#
loop_
_entity_poly.entity_id
_entity_poly.type
_entity_poly.pdbx_seq_one_letter_code
_entity_poly.pdbx_strand_id
1 'polypeptide(L)'
;MMLAPLGVDLVELSGGSYEAPAMMGSARDIAEIATMPLMVTGGIRRREVAEQVIESGIAMAGIATALAIEPNLPRNWRLGRADAPKLKPIAWKNKPLAASAHMAAVKYQLTRLSCQRRTAPGISPVWALAVSQIDAFFRARRYRQWMVDRRATPGRYRPDQFIRQS
;
A
#
# COMPACT_ATOMS: atom_id res chain seq x y z
N MET A 1 -11.20 -24.89 -9.25
CA MET A 1 -10.36 -23.67 -9.26
C MET A 1 -11.00 -22.63 -10.16
N MET A 2 -11.64 -21.60 -9.59
CA MET A 2 -12.62 -20.74 -10.28
C MET A 2 -12.02 -19.48 -10.94
N LEU A 3 -10.73 -19.17 -10.68
CA LEU A 3 -10.08 -17.93 -11.13
C LEU A 3 -9.14 -18.09 -12.33
N ALA A 4 -8.62 -19.30 -12.57
CA ALA A 4 -7.70 -19.57 -13.68
C ALA A 4 -8.27 -19.24 -15.08
N PRO A 5 -9.57 -19.46 -15.38
CA PRO A 5 -10.13 -19.16 -16.71
C PRO A 5 -10.29 -17.66 -17.01
N LEU A 6 -10.08 -16.77 -16.02
CA LEU A 6 -10.34 -15.33 -16.16
C LEU A 6 -9.13 -14.53 -16.67
N GLY A 7 -8.00 -15.20 -17.02
CA GLY A 7 -6.81 -14.51 -17.51
C GLY A 7 -6.14 -13.61 -16.47
N VAL A 8 -6.09 -14.06 -15.21
CA VAL A 8 -5.44 -13.30 -14.13
C VAL A 8 -3.91 -13.41 -14.24
N ASP A 9 -3.23 -12.29 -14.43
CA ASP A 9 -1.77 -12.23 -14.60
C ASP A 9 -0.98 -12.31 -13.26
N LEU A 10 -1.61 -11.98 -12.14
CA LEU A 10 -1.01 -11.99 -10.80
C LEU A 10 -2.09 -12.02 -9.72
N VAL A 11 -1.90 -12.82 -8.67
CA VAL A 11 -2.74 -12.79 -7.47
C VAL A 11 -1.95 -12.29 -6.27
N GLU A 12 -2.44 -11.26 -5.60
CA GLU A 12 -1.87 -10.78 -4.34
C GLU A 12 -2.49 -11.49 -3.13
N LEU A 13 -1.65 -12.04 -2.27
CA LEU A 13 -1.99 -12.52 -0.94
C LEU A 13 -1.59 -11.47 0.10
N SER A 14 -2.59 -10.84 0.71
CA SER A 14 -2.38 -9.94 1.83
C SER A 14 -2.45 -10.71 3.15
N GLY A 15 -1.57 -10.38 4.10
CA GLY A 15 -1.55 -11.03 5.41
C GLY A 15 -0.91 -10.17 6.51
N GLY A 16 -0.68 -10.79 7.66
CA GLY A 16 0.14 -10.21 8.73
C GLY A 16 1.59 -9.96 8.29
N SER A 17 2.45 -9.59 9.23
CA SER A 17 3.87 -9.36 8.90
C SER A 17 4.55 -10.68 8.49
N TYR A 18 5.07 -10.75 7.27
CA TYR A 18 5.93 -11.85 6.80
C TYR A 18 7.31 -11.84 7.46
N GLU A 19 7.60 -10.87 8.34
CA GLU A 19 8.71 -11.02 9.29
C GLU A 19 8.41 -12.03 10.41
N ALA A 20 7.16 -12.50 10.55
CA ALA A 20 6.78 -13.55 11.49
C ALA A 20 6.76 -14.93 10.77
N PRO A 21 7.43 -15.96 11.32
CA PRO A 21 7.56 -17.27 10.66
C PRO A 21 6.23 -17.95 10.28
N ALA A 22 5.17 -17.74 11.07
CA ALA A 22 3.86 -18.35 10.84
C ALA A 22 3.21 -17.95 9.49
N MET A 23 3.51 -16.75 8.98
CA MET A 23 2.91 -16.25 7.73
C MET A 23 3.54 -16.85 6.47
N MET A 24 4.79 -17.34 6.56
CA MET A 24 5.50 -17.93 5.42
C MET A 24 4.90 -19.28 5.00
N GLY A 25 4.43 -20.09 5.96
CA GLY A 25 3.83 -21.41 5.68
C GLY A 25 2.57 -21.30 4.81
N SER A 26 1.60 -20.47 5.21
CA SER A 26 0.33 -20.36 4.48
C SER A 26 0.47 -19.84 3.05
N ALA A 27 1.44 -18.98 2.77
CA ALA A 27 1.66 -18.51 1.40
C ALA A 27 2.20 -19.63 0.50
N ARG A 28 3.07 -20.49 1.02
CA ARG A 28 3.65 -21.61 0.30
C ARG A 28 2.59 -22.65 -0.08
N ASP A 29 1.70 -23.00 0.85
CA ASP A 29 0.63 -23.96 0.60
C ASP A 29 -0.29 -23.50 -0.55
N ILE A 30 -0.53 -22.19 -0.65
CA ILE A 30 -1.32 -21.60 -1.74
C ILE A 30 -0.53 -21.61 -3.06
N ALA A 31 0.79 -21.39 -3.00
CA ALA A 31 1.66 -21.41 -4.17
C ALA A 31 1.69 -22.79 -4.86
N GLU A 32 1.60 -23.88 -4.10
CA GLU A 32 1.59 -25.25 -4.65
C GLU A 32 0.35 -25.55 -5.50
N ILE A 33 -0.78 -24.89 -5.21
CA ILE A 33 -2.04 -25.11 -5.92
C ILE A 33 -2.38 -23.99 -6.91
N ALA A 34 -1.64 -22.87 -6.88
CA ALA A 34 -1.88 -21.73 -7.75
C ALA A 34 -1.31 -21.98 -9.15
N THR A 35 -2.11 -21.70 -10.17
CA THR A 35 -1.74 -21.82 -11.59
C THR A 35 -1.26 -20.48 -12.16
N MET A 36 -1.34 -19.41 -11.38
CA MET A 36 -0.89 -18.07 -11.72
C MET A 36 0.19 -17.61 -10.73
N PRO A 37 1.07 -16.68 -11.13
CA PRO A 37 2.05 -16.10 -10.22
C PRO A 37 1.39 -15.48 -8.99
N LEU A 38 2.02 -15.66 -7.83
CA LEU A 38 1.58 -15.07 -6.56
C LEU A 38 2.52 -13.93 -6.13
N MET A 39 1.94 -12.85 -5.64
CA MET A 39 2.62 -11.82 -4.87
C MET A 39 2.17 -11.91 -3.41
N VAL A 40 3.09 -11.75 -2.46
CA VAL A 40 2.72 -11.59 -1.04
C VAL A 40 3.03 -10.18 -0.56
N THR A 41 2.19 -9.62 0.30
CA THR A 41 2.44 -8.33 0.98
C THR A 41 2.30 -8.49 2.48
N GLY A 42 3.17 -7.79 3.24
CA GLY A 42 3.02 -7.70 4.69
C GLY A 42 4.32 -7.47 5.42
N GLY A 43 4.61 -6.21 5.76
CA GLY A 43 5.69 -5.86 6.70
C GLY A 43 7.13 -6.16 6.24
N ILE A 44 7.34 -6.70 5.04
CA ILE A 44 8.67 -7.01 4.50
C ILE A 44 9.49 -5.72 4.44
N ARG A 45 10.62 -5.71 5.14
CA ARG A 45 11.57 -4.58 5.18
C ARG A 45 13.03 -5.00 5.20
N ARG A 46 13.30 -6.31 5.21
CA ARG A 46 14.63 -6.91 5.21
C ARG A 46 14.85 -7.68 3.92
N ARG A 47 16.06 -7.61 3.37
CA ARG A 47 16.41 -8.29 2.13
C ARG A 47 16.24 -9.80 2.27
N GLU A 48 16.70 -10.34 3.39
CA GLU A 48 16.70 -11.78 3.67
C GLU A 48 15.27 -12.34 3.72
N VAL A 49 14.32 -11.56 4.25
CA VAL A 49 12.90 -11.94 4.28
C VAL A 49 12.29 -11.94 2.88
N ALA A 50 12.64 -10.95 2.05
CA ALA A 50 12.20 -10.91 0.66
C ALA A 50 12.77 -12.09 -0.14
N GLU A 51 14.05 -12.43 0.06
CA GLU A 51 14.70 -13.59 -0.57
C GLU A 51 14.03 -14.90 -0.15
N GLN A 52 13.76 -15.09 1.14
CA GLN A 52 13.04 -16.27 1.64
C GLN A 52 11.65 -16.43 1.02
N VAL A 53 10.93 -15.33 0.77
CA VAL A 53 9.64 -15.36 0.07
C VAL A 53 9.79 -15.87 -1.36
N ILE A 54 10.80 -15.38 -2.09
CA ILE A 54 11.04 -15.83 -3.46
C ILE A 54 11.48 -17.30 -3.49
N GLU A 55 12.38 -17.69 -2.58
CA GLU A 55 12.85 -19.07 -2.43
C GLU A 55 11.74 -20.04 -2.04
N SER A 56 10.68 -19.58 -1.38
CA SER A 56 9.51 -20.40 -1.04
C SER A 56 8.56 -20.67 -2.23
N GLY A 57 8.90 -20.18 -3.43
CA GLY A 57 8.09 -20.39 -4.65
C GLY A 57 7.06 -19.27 -4.92
N ILE A 58 7.10 -18.17 -4.16
CA ILE A 58 6.28 -16.99 -4.45
C ILE A 58 6.98 -16.16 -5.53
N ALA A 59 6.22 -15.71 -6.53
CA ALA A 59 6.78 -15.00 -7.67
C ALA A 59 7.23 -13.57 -7.33
N MET A 60 6.59 -12.93 -6.33
CA MET A 60 6.90 -11.54 -5.97
C MET A 60 6.71 -11.25 -4.47
N ALA A 61 7.66 -10.53 -3.88
CA ALA A 61 7.56 -9.95 -2.54
C ALA A 61 7.19 -8.46 -2.64
N GLY A 62 6.01 -8.09 -2.16
CA GLY A 62 5.53 -6.71 -2.15
C GLY A 62 5.98 -5.95 -0.90
N ILE A 63 6.57 -4.78 -1.11
CA ILE A 63 7.20 -3.95 -0.08
C ILE A 63 6.56 -2.56 -0.12
N ALA A 64 5.71 -2.23 0.85
CA ALA A 64 5.03 -0.92 0.87
C ALA A 64 5.70 0.06 1.83
N THR A 65 5.53 -0.16 3.14
CA THR A 65 6.01 0.77 4.19
C THR A 65 7.51 1.02 4.13
N ALA A 66 8.32 -0.01 3.87
CA ALA A 66 9.77 0.13 3.79
C ALA A 66 10.20 1.06 2.64
N LEU A 67 9.57 0.94 1.46
CA LEU A 67 9.81 1.82 0.30
C LEU A 67 9.31 3.25 0.54
N ALA A 68 8.21 3.41 1.27
CA ALA A 68 7.74 4.74 1.65
C ALA A 68 8.77 5.47 2.54
N ILE A 69 9.55 4.75 3.34
CA ILE A 69 10.56 5.30 4.25
C ILE A 69 11.91 5.50 3.54
N GLU A 70 12.35 4.51 2.77
CA GLU A 70 13.59 4.52 1.99
C GLU A 70 13.30 4.13 0.53
N PRO A 71 13.12 5.09 -0.39
CA PRO A 71 12.80 4.79 -1.79
C PRO A 71 13.96 4.13 -2.54
N ASN A 72 15.20 4.28 -2.10
CA ASN A 72 16.36 3.63 -2.72
C ASN A 72 16.61 2.23 -2.16
N LEU A 73 15.72 1.69 -1.34
CA LEU A 73 15.89 0.39 -0.67
C LEU A 73 16.30 -0.74 -1.64
N PRO A 74 15.67 -0.92 -2.82
CA PRO A 74 16.07 -1.98 -3.75
C PRO A 74 17.50 -1.80 -4.27
N ARG A 75 17.89 -0.54 -4.51
CA ARG A 75 19.27 -0.20 -4.91
C ARG A 75 20.25 -0.49 -3.78
N ASN A 76 19.91 -0.13 -2.53
CA ASN A 76 20.76 -0.37 -1.37
C ASN A 76 20.96 -1.87 -1.15
N TRP A 77 19.89 -2.67 -1.24
CA TRP A 77 19.96 -4.12 -1.16
C TRP A 77 20.83 -4.72 -2.26
N ARG A 78 20.66 -4.28 -3.52
CA ARG A 78 21.51 -4.73 -4.63
C ARG A 78 22.99 -4.41 -4.43
N LEU A 79 23.30 -3.31 -3.74
CA LEU A 79 24.66 -2.94 -3.34
C LEU A 79 25.17 -3.70 -2.10
N GLY A 80 24.43 -4.70 -1.61
CA GLY A 80 24.81 -5.52 -0.47
C GLY A 80 24.60 -4.85 0.89
N ARG A 81 23.87 -3.74 0.95
CA ARG A 81 23.57 -3.07 2.23
C ARG A 81 22.40 -3.75 2.92
N ALA A 82 22.51 -3.90 4.24
CA ALA A 82 21.48 -4.51 5.09
C ALA A 82 20.43 -3.50 5.59
N ASP A 83 20.02 -2.55 4.74
CA ASP A 83 19.03 -1.54 5.07
C ASP A 83 17.70 -2.20 5.48
N ALA A 84 17.21 -1.85 6.67
CA ALA A 84 15.93 -2.30 7.22
C ALA A 84 15.11 -1.13 7.78
N PRO A 85 14.59 -0.25 6.92
CA PRO A 85 13.99 1.02 7.33
C PRO A 85 12.75 0.80 8.21
N LYS A 86 12.61 1.66 9.23
CA LYS A 86 11.48 1.63 10.17
C LYS A 86 11.10 3.03 10.60
N LEU A 87 9.81 3.21 10.91
CA LEU A 87 9.32 4.42 11.56
C LEU A 87 9.66 4.41 13.05
N LYS A 88 9.53 5.57 13.69
CA LYS A 88 9.58 5.66 15.16
C LYS A 88 8.54 4.72 15.79
N PRO A 89 8.92 3.90 16.78
CA PRO A 89 7.99 3.04 17.50
C PRO A 89 6.86 3.84 18.16
N ILE A 90 5.64 3.33 18.08
CA ILE A 90 4.44 3.95 18.66
C ILE A 90 3.92 3.06 19.78
N ALA A 91 4.38 3.30 21.01
CA ALA A 91 4.03 2.51 22.19
C ALA A 91 2.79 3.08 22.92
N TRP A 92 1.71 3.38 22.18
CA TRP A 92 0.48 3.92 22.78
C TRP A 92 -0.44 2.80 23.26
N LYS A 93 -1.09 2.99 24.42
CA LYS A 93 -2.01 2.00 25.00
C LYS A 93 -3.20 1.68 24.08
N ASN A 94 -3.69 2.67 23.34
CA ASN A 94 -4.78 2.50 22.39
C ASN A 94 -4.24 1.98 21.05
N LYS A 95 -4.40 0.68 20.79
CA LYS A 95 -3.93 0.01 19.56
C LYS A 95 -4.52 0.61 18.27
N PRO A 96 -5.84 0.86 18.16
CA PRO A 96 -6.41 1.55 17.00
C PRO A 96 -5.76 2.91 16.71
N LEU A 97 -5.51 3.69 17.77
CA LEU A 97 -4.87 5.00 17.63
C LEU A 97 -3.40 4.87 17.21
N ALA A 98 -2.68 3.90 17.77
CA ALA A 98 -1.31 3.59 17.39
C ALA A 98 -1.21 3.18 15.90
N ALA A 99 -2.13 2.32 15.43
CA ALA A 99 -2.21 1.92 14.03
C ALA A 99 -2.51 3.11 13.11
N SER A 100 -3.44 3.99 13.51
CA SER A 100 -3.77 5.21 12.77
C SER A 100 -2.57 6.15 12.67
N ALA A 101 -1.83 6.35 13.76
CA ALA A 101 -0.61 7.16 13.76
C ALA A 101 0.51 6.54 12.92
N HIS A 102 0.63 5.20 12.91
CA HIS A 102 1.57 4.50 12.04
C HIS A 102 1.23 4.76 10.56
N MET A 103 -0.03 4.57 10.17
CA MET A 103 -0.50 4.85 8.80
C MET A 103 -0.33 6.33 8.43
N ALA A 104 -0.61 7.25 9.35
CA ALA A 104 -0.39 8.68 9.14
C ALA A 104 1.08 9.00 8.88
N ALA A 105 2.00 8.38 9.63
CA ALA A 105 3.44 8.54 9.43
C ALA A 105 3.93 7.95 8.11
N VAL A 106 3.39 6.81 7.66
CA VAL A 106 3.67 6.24 6.32
C VAL A 106 3.17 7.17 5.22
N LYS A 107 1.91 7.60 5.30
CA LYS A 107 1.29 8.53 4.35
C LYS A 107 2.04 9.85 4.26
N TYR A 108 2.55 10.34 5.39
CA TYR A 108 3.38 11.54 5.42
C TYR A 108 4.62 11.38 4.54
N GLN A 109 5.31 10.24 4.58
CA GLN A 109 6.46 10.00 3.70
C GLN A 109 6.06 9.99 2.23
N LEU A 110 4.99 9.27 1.88
CA LEU A 110 4.48 9.22 0.51
C LEU A 110 4.11 10.61 -0.02
N THR A 111 3.51 11.45 0.83
CA THR A 111 3.16 12.83 0.47
C THR A 111 4.41 13.70 0.28
N ARG A 112 5.47 13.47 1.05
CA ARG A 112 6.74 14.16 0.81
C ARG A 112 7.38 13.72 -0.50
N LEU A 113 7.38 12.41 -0.77
CA LEU A 113 7.92 11.85 -2.02
C LEU A 113 7.16 12.36 -3.24
N SER A 114 5.83 12.47 -3.18
CA SER A 114 5.03 13.02 -4.29
C SER A 114 5.33 14.51 -4.56
N CYS A 115 5.79 15.24 -3.55
CA CYS A 115 6.31 16.61 -3.69
C CYS A 115 7.82 16.68 -3.96
N GLN A 116 8.46 15.56 -4.37
CA GLN A 116 9.91 15.45 -4.59
C GLN A 116 10.77 15.85 -3.38
N ARG A 117 10.22 15.77 -2.17
CA ARG A 117 10.95 16.01 -0.92
C ARG A 117 11.52 14.69 -0.41
N ARG A 118 12.70 14.77 0.24
CA ARG A 118 13.28 13.63 0.96
C ARG A 118 12.31 13.11 2.03
N THR A 119 12.39 11.83 2.38
CA THR A 119 11.60 11.28 3.50
C THR A 119 12.06 11.88 4.83
N ALA A 120 11.19 11.87 5.84
CA ALA A 120 11.51 12.16 7.25
C ALA A 120 10.97 11.02 8.14
N PRO A 121 11.69 9.89 8.23
CA PRO A 121 11.30 8.73 9.04
C PRO A 121 11.15 9.07 10.54
N GLY A 122 11.86 10.11 10.99
CA GLY A 122 11.87 10.60 12.37
C GLY A 122 10.70 11.51 12.76
N ILE A 123 9.68 11.67 11.91
CA ILE A 123 8.49 12.49 12.25
C ILE A 123 7.83 12.02 13.56
N SER A 124 7.36 12.97 14.36
CA SER A 124 6.56 12.66 15.55
C SER A 124 5.24 11.99 15.14
N PRO A 125 4.88 10.83 15.73
CA PRO A 125 3.60 10.17 15.44
C PRO A 125 2.37 11.05 15.68
N VAL A 126 2.41 11.90 16.72
CA VAL A 126 1.32 12.86 17.02
C VAL A 126 1.20 13.91 15.92
N TRP A 127 2.33 14.44 15.45
CA TRP A 127 2.34 15.43 14.37
C TRP A 127 1.87 14.84 13.05
N ALA A 128 2.35 13.64 12.71
CA ALA A 128 1.89 12.92 11.53
C ALA A 128 0.37 12.68 11.56
N LEU A 129 -0.15 12.26 12.72
CA LEU A 129 -1.58 12.07 12.91
C LEU A 129 -2.34 13.39 12.75
N ALA A 130 -1.92 14.45 13.43
CA ALA A 130 -2.57 15.77 13.35
C ALA A 130 -2.65 16.30 11.91
N VAL A 131 -1.53 16.27 11.18
CA VAL A 131 -1.50 16.66 9.74
C VAL A 131 -2.46 15.80 8.93
N SER A 132 -2.47 14.48 9.16
CA SER A 132 -3.34 13.57 8.42
C SER A 132 -4.84 13.83 8.65
N GLN A 133 -5.22 14.18 9.88
CA GLN A 133 -6.60 14.53 10.25
C GLN A 133 -7.04 15.86 9.63
N ILE A 134 -6.16 16.87 9.65
CA ILE A 134 -6.40 18.17 9.02
C ILE A 134 -6.62 17.99 7.51
N ASP A 135 -5.74 17.24 6.84
CA ASP A 135 -5.89 16.96 5.42
C ASP A 135 -7.17 16.18 5.12
N ALA A 136 -7.53 15.20 5.96
CA ALA A 136 -8.77 14.45 5.81
C ALA A 136 -10.00 15.36 5.93
N PHE A 137 -9.98 16.30 6.87
CA PHE A 137 -11.03 17.29 7.04
C PHE A 137 -11.20 18.17 5.80
N PHE A 138 -10.11 18.71 5.26
CA PHE A 138 -10.16 19.52 4.04
C PHE A 138 -10.60 18.72 2.81
N ARG A 139 -10.13 17.48 2.65
CA ARG A 139 -10.58 16.58 1.58
C ARG A 139 -12.08 16.28 1.69
N ALA A 140 -12.58 16.00 2.89
CA ALA A 140 -14.00 15.76 3.11
C ALA A 140 -14.84 17.01 2.81
N ARG A 141 -14.37 18.21 3.17
CA ARG A 141 -15.04 19.48 2.84
C ARG A 141 -15.10 19.71 1.33
N ARG A 142 -13.98 19.52 0.63
CA ARG A 142 -13.90 19.65 -0.85
C ARG A 142 -14.78 18.62 -1.55
N TYR A 143 -14.78 17.37 -1.07
CA TYR A 143 -15.64 16.31 -1.59
C TYR A 143 -17.13 16.65 -1.42
N ARG A 144 -17.53 17.16 -0.25
CA ARG A 144 -18.91 17.63 -0.02
C ARG A 144 -19.31 18.76 -0.97
N GLN A 145 -18.44 19.74 -1.19
CA GLN A 145 -18.68 20.81 -2.16
C GLN A 145 -18.85 20.27 -3.58
N TRP A 146 -17.92 19.41 -4.02
CA TRP A 146 -18.01 18.76 -5.34
C TRP A 146 -19.28 17.91 -5.51
N MET A 147 -19.74 17.22 -4.47
CA MET A 147 -21.01 16.48 -4.52
C MET A 147 -22.23 17.41 -4.65
N VAL A 148 -22.20 18.60 -4.02
CA VAL A 148 -23.26 19.60 -4.16
C VAL A 148 -23.28 20.17 -5.59
N ASP A 149 -22.11 20.49 -6.14
CA ASP A 149 -21.98 20.98 -7.52
C ASP A 149 -22.47 19.96 -8.55
N ARG A 150 -22.26 18.66 -8.29
CA ARG A 150 -22.81 17.57 -9.13
C ARG A 150 -24.32 17.39 -9.01
N ARG A 151 -24.92 17.68 -7.85
CA ARG A 151 -26.39 17.68 -7.72
C ARG A 151 -27.02 18.89 -8.41
N ALA A 152 -26.28 20.00 -8.54
CA ALA A 152 -26.74 21.20 -9.24
C ALA A 152 -26.67 21.12 -10.78
N THR A 153 -25.95 20.13 -11.34
CA THR A 153 -25.92 19.88 -12.79
C THR A 153 -26.42 18.46 -13.08
N PRO A 154 -27.74 18.25 -13.30
CA PRO A 154 -28.24 16.99 -13.85
C PRO A 154 -27.59 16.79 -15.21
N GLY A 155 -26.98 15.63 -15.43
CA GLY A 155 -26.31 15.32 -16.68
C GLY A 155 -27.22 15.56 -17.88
N ARG A 156 -26.70 16.30 -18.86
CA ARG A 156 -27.16 16.18 -20.25
C ARG A 156 -26.77 14.77 -20.73
N TYR A 157 -27.64 13.81 -20.47
CA TYR A 157 -27.73 12.60 -21.28
C TYR A 157 -28.80 12.86 -22.35
N ARG A 158 -28.37 13.05 -23.60
CA ARG A 158 -29.26 13.00 -24.78
C ARG A 158 -29.06 11.64 -25.47
N PRO A 159 -29.94 10.65 -25.28
CA PRO A 159 -29.83 9.35 -25.95
C PRO A 159 -30.14 9.35 -27.47
N ASP A 160 -30.33 10.50 -28.11
CA ASP A 160 -31.01 10.62 -29.40
C ASP A 160 -30.14 11.08 -30.59
N GLN A 161 -28.81 10.92 -30.53
CA GLN A 161 -27.91 11.27 -31.67
C GLN A 161 -27.19 10.11 -32.37
N PHE A 162 -27.65 8.86 -32.21
CA PHE A 162 -27.06 7.72 -32.91
C PHE A 162 -28.02 6.94 -33.81
N ILE A 163 -29.03 7.56 -34.42
CA ILE A 163 -29.73 6.98 -35.57
C ILE A 163 -30.18 8.09 -36.53
N ARG A 164 -29.32 8.46 -37.48
CA ARG A 164 -29.64 8.89 -38.86
C ARG A 164 -28.37 9.39 -39.53
N GLN A 165 -27.75 8.51 -40.30
CA GLN A 165 -27.30 8.79 -41.66
C GLN A 165 -26.83 7.46 -42.26
N SER A 166 -27.77 6.81 -42.94
CA SER A 166 -27.55 6.04 -44.15
C SER A 166 -27.18 6.97 -45.30
#